data_AF-A0A5E4JN51-F1
#
_entry.id   AF-A0A5E4JN51-F1
#
_cell.length_a   1.000
_cell.length_b   1.000
_cell.length_c   1.000
_cell.angle_alpha   90.00
_cell.angle_beta   90.00
_cell.angle_gamma   90.00
#
_symmetry.space_group_name_H-M   'P 1'
#
loop_
_entity.id
_entity.type
_entity.pdbx_description
1 polymer ?
#
loop_
_entity_poly.entity_id
_entity_poly.type
_entity_poly.pdbx_seq_one_letter_code
_entity_poly.pdbx_strand_id
1 'polypeptide(L)'
;MKKIYLIIVIMILISIVIASILILNTSITGNAIQNSPDLDSYMYTKAVCNESNFCQDNEITCQGNKIVSIIPITGAVVQHSDDWQDPRSKEQQDKIC
;
A
#
# COMPACT_ATOMS: atom_id res chain seq x y z
N MET A 1 19.23 -26.63 50.99
CA MET A 1 18.83 -25.23 50.71
C MET A 1 19.51 -24.64 49.46
N LYS A 2 20.85 -24.67 49.32
CA LYS A 2 21.54 -24.14 48.10
C LYS A 2 21.10 -24.79 46.78
N LYS A 3 20.87 -26.11 46.77
CA LYS A 3 20.36 -26.85 45.58
C LYS A 3 18.93 -26.47 45.20
N ILE A 4 18.09 -26.14 46.18
CA ILE A 4 16.69 -25.71 45.95
C ILE A 4 16.67 -24.30 45.35
N TYR A 5 17.53 -23.40 45.83
CA TYR A 5 17.67 -22.06 45.27
C TYR A 5 18.14 -22.11 43.80
N LEU A 6 19.08 -22.99 43.47
CA LEU A 6 19.54 -23.20 42.10
C LEU A 6 18.39 -23.64 41.17
N ILE A 7 17.55 -24.56 41.63
CA ILE A 7 16.38 -25.04 40.86
C ILE A 7 15.39 -23.90 40.61
N ILE A 8 15.12 -23.06 41.61
CA ILE A 8 14.21 -21.92 41.49
C ILE A 8 14.75 -20.90 40.48
N VAL A 9 16.05 -20.59 40.52
CA VAL A 9 16.67 -19.65 39.56
C VAL A 9 16.59 -20.18 38.13
N ILE A 10 16.84 -21.48 37.93
CA ILE A 10 16.72 -22.11 36.61
C ILE A 10 15.27 -22.04 36.08
N MET A 11 14.28 -22.30 36.94
CA MET A 11 12.87 -22.20 36.55
C MET A 11 12.48 -20.78 36.09
N ILE A 12 12.99 -19.75 36.78
CA ILE A 12 12.76 -18.35 36.42
C ILE A 12 13.42 -18.00 35.08
N LEU A 13 14.64 -18.48 34.84
CA LEU A 13 15.33 -18.25 33.56
C LEU A 13 14.57 -18.91 32.40
N ILE A 14 14.06 -20.13 32.59
CA ILE A 14 13.28 -20.83 31.57
C ILE A 14 11.97 -20.08 31.25
N SER A 15 11.27 -19.56 32.28
CA SER A 15 10.03 -18.81 32.05
C SER A 15 10.25 -17.51 31.27
N ILE A 16 11.35 -16.80 31.52
CA ILE A 16 11.71 -15.58 30.77
C ILE A 16 11.98 -15.90 29.30
N VAL A 17 12.68 -17.00 29.01
CA VAL A 17 12.97 -17.42 27.63
C VAL A 17 11.68 -17.79 26.89
N ILE A 18 10.78 -18.54 27.53
CA ILE A 18 9.48 -18.90 26.94
C ILE A 18 8.64 -17.64 26.66
N ALA A 19 8.56 -16.72 27.61
CA ALA A 19 7.83 -15.45 27.44
C ALA A 19 8.40 -14.62 26.28
N SER A 20 9.72 -14.58 26.14
CA SER A 20 10.40 -13.85 25.05
C SER A 20 10.05 -14.42 23.67
N ILE A 21 10.00 -15.75 23.54
CA ILE A 21 9.63 -16.43 22.29
C ILE A 21 8.17 -16.14 21.92
N LEU A 22 7.27 -16.10 22.90
CA LEU A 22 5.85 -15.80 22.65
C LEU A 22 5.63 -14.36 22.17
N ILE A 23 6.40 -13.40 22.69
CA ILE A 23 6.30 -11.98 22.27
C ILE A 23 6.79 -11.80 20.82
N LEU A 24 7.86 -12.51 20.41
CA LEU A 24 8.41 -12.43 19.05
C LEU A 24 7.44 -12.93 17.96
N ASN A 25 6.50 -13.80 18.29
CA ASN A 25 5.51 -14.32 17.34
C ASN A 25 4.29 -13.40 17.17
N THR A 26 4.22 -12.29 17.90
CA THR A 26 3.15 -11.31 17.71
C THR A 26 3.62 -10.25 16.73
N SER A 27 3.00 -10.19 15.56
CA SER A 27 3.26 -9.15 14.55
C SER A 27 2.64 -7.83 15.00
N ILE A 28 3.24 -7.17 15.99
CA ILE A 28 2.72 -5.95 16.65
C ILE A 28 2.44 -4.83 15.64
N THR A 29 3.19 -4.77 14.54
CA THR A 29 3.10 -3.67 13.56
C THR A 29 2.43 -4.03 12.23
N GLY A 30 2.25 -5.33 11.90
CA GLY A 30 1.71 -5.77 10.59
C GLY A 30 0.20 -6.02 10.56
N ASN A 31 -0.41 -6.32 11.71
CA ASN A 31 -1.82 -6.71 11.80
C ASN A 31 -2.79 -5.52 11.69
N ALA A 32 -2.32 -4.30 11.99
CA ALA A 32 -3.07 -3.07 11.79
C ALA A 32 -3.24 -2.71 10.30
N ILE A 33 -2.33 -3.21 9.47
CA ILE A 33 -2.41 -3.08 8.03
C ILE A 33 -3.38 -4.18 7.55
N GLN A 34 -3.05 -5.47 7.65
CA GLN A 34 -3.80 -6.57 7.00
C GLN A 34 -5.33 -6.64 7.17
N ASN A 35 -5.94 -6.01 8.19
CA ASN A 35 -7.39 -6.07 8.42
C ASN A 35 -8.12 -4.74 8.13
N SER A 36 -7.47 -3.73 7.56
CA SER A 36 -8.17 -2.50 7.17
C SER A 36 -8.85 -2.72 5.81
N PRO A 37 -10.19 -2.66 5.71
CA PRO A 37 -10.90 -2.69 4.41
C PRO A 37 -10.48 -1.55 3.47
N ASP A 38 -9.78 -0.54 3.99
CA ASP A 38 -9.21 0.58 3.26
C ASP A 38 -7.90 0.28 2.54
N LEU A 39 -7.24 -0.87 2.77
CA LEU A 39 -5.96 -1.18 2.09
C LEU A 39 -6.10 -1.55 0.62
N ASP A 40 -7.25 -2.08 0.24
CA ASP A 40 -7.52 -2.25 -1.19
C ASP A 40 -7.82 -0.90 -1.83
N SER A 41 -8.16 0.14 -1.04
CA SER A 41 -8.39 1.47 -1.58
C SER A 41 -7.09 2.26 -1.69
N TYR A 42 -6.79 2.77 -2.88
CA TYR A 42 -5.66 3.65 -3.09
C TYR A 42 -6.01 4.75 -4.08
N MET A 43 -5.34 5.89 -3.94
CA MET A 43 -5.58 7.07 -4.76
C MET A 43 -4.28 7.57 -5.37
N TYR A 44 -4.33 7.95 -6.64
CA TYR A 44 -3.17 8.47 -7.35
C TYR A 44 -3.62 9.38 -8.50
N THR A 45 -2.70 10.14 -9.08
CA THR A 45 -2.99 11.03 -10.22
C THR A 45 -2.58 10.39 -11.53
N LYS A 46 -3.39 10.57 -12.58
CA LYS A 46 -3.09 10.07 -13.92
C LYS A 46 -3.62 10.99 -15.02
N ALA A 47 -2.75 11.26 -16.00
CA ALA A 47 -3.08 11.93 -17.24
C ALA A 47 -3.85 10.99 -18.17
N VAL A 48 -5.08 11.39 -18.55
CA VAL A 48 -5.91 10.75 -19.58
C VAL A 48 -5.93 11.66 -20.80
N CYS A 49 -5.44 11.14 -21.92
CA CYS A 49 -5.31 11.89 -23.17
C CYS A 49 -6.31 11.40 -24.21
N ASN A 50 -6.85 12.30 -25.03
CA ASN A 50 -7.75 11.96 -26.13
C ASN A 50 -7.03 11.94 -27.50
N GLU A 51 -7.77 11.61 -28.55
CA GLU A 51 -7.26 11.54 -29.93
C GLU A 51 -6.78 12.89 -30.49
N SER A 52 -7.18 14.00 -29.87
CA SER A 52 -6.74 15.35 -30.22
C SER A 52 -5.52 15.81 -29.41
N ASN A 53 -4.78 14.89 -28.78
CA ASN A 53 -3.60 15.20 -27.97
C ASN A 53 -3.87 16.17 -26.80
N PHE A 54 -5.13 16.23 -26.35
CA PHE A 54 -5.52 16.92 -25.13
C PHE A 54 -5.45 15.95 -23.96
N CYS A 55 -4.69 16.31 -22.92
CA CYS A 55 -4.54 15.52 -21.70
C CYS A 55 -5.11 16.26 -20.49
N GLN A 56 -5.88 15.55 -19.68
CA GLN A 56 -6.41 16.00 -18.40
C GLN A 56 -5.86 15.10 -17.29
N ASP A 57 -5.26 15.70 -16.27
CA ASP A 57 -4.89 14.97 -15.06
C ASP A 57 -6.13 14.72 -14.21
N ASN A 58 -6.30 13.48 -13.77
CA ASN A 58 -7.40 13.05 -12.91
C ASN A 58 -6.84 12.47 -11.62
N GLU A 59 -7.55 12.71 -10.52
CA GLU A 59 -7.43 11.93 -9.30
C GLU A 59 -8.24 10.64 -9.46
N ILE A 60 -7.58 9.50 -9.35
CA ILE A 60 -8.16 8.18 -9.55
C ILE A 60 -8.15 7.46 -8.22
N THR A 61 -9.32 7.00 -7.79
CA THR A 61 -9.48 6.14 -6.63
C THR A 61 -9.79 4.73 -7.11
N CYS A 62 -8.95 3.78 -6.73
CA CYS A 62 -9.14 2.36 -6.99
C CYS A 62 -9.51 1.65 -5.68
N GLN A 63 -10.28 0.58 -5.79
CA GLN A 63 -10.48 -0.43 -4.75
C GLN A 63 -10.11 -1.80 -5.33
N GLY A 64 -8.91 -2.28 -5.01
CA GLY A 64 -8.25 -3.38 -5.71
C GLY A 64 -7.99 -3.00 -7.17
N ASN A 65 -8.53 -3.78 -8.11
CA ASN A 65 -8.44 -3.53 -9.55
C ASN A 65 -9.70 -2.84 -10.12
N LYS A 66 -10.55 -2.25 -9.26
CA LYS A 66 -11.78 -1.57 -9.70
C LYS A 66 -11.67 -0.07 -9.49
N ILE A 67 -12.08 0.68 -10.49
CA ILE A 67 -12.18 2.14 -10.42
C ILE A 67 -13.40 2.50 -9.58
N VAL A 68 -13.20 3.28 -8.53
CA VAL A 68 -14.27 3.82 -7.66
C VAL A 68 -14.64 5.23 -8.09
N SER A 69 -13.63 6.07 -8.39
CA SER A 69 -13.83 7.44 -8.85
C SER A 69 -12.70 7.92 -9.74
N ILE A 70 -13.06 8.82 -10.67
CA ILE A 70 -12.14 9.59 -11.50
C ILE A 70 -12.62 11.03 -11.42
N ILE A 71 -11.80 11.91 -10.85
CA ILE A 71 -12.14 13.33 -10.64
C ILE A 71 -11.11 14.17 -11.40
N PRO A 72 -11.53 15.00 -12.38
CA PRO A 72 -10.61 15.86 -13.10
C PRO A 72 -10.04 16.92 -12.16
N ILE A 73 -8.72 17.07 -12.18
CA ILE A 73 -8.04 18.11 -11.41
C ILE A 73 -8.19 19.43 -12.18
N THR A 74 -8.94 20.37 -11.61
CA THR A 74 -9.26 21.64 -12.28
C THR A 74 -7.97 22.40 -12.62
N GLY A 75 -7.82 22.78 -13.89
CA GLY A 75 -6.67 23.52 -14.40
C GLY A 75 -5.43 22.67 -14.71
N ALA A 76 -5.44 21.37 -14.39
CA ALA A 76 -4.37 20.44 -14.73
C ALA A 76 -4.61 19.80 -16.11
N VAL A 77 -4.59 20.65 -17.13
CA VAL A 77 -4.79 20.27 -18.54
C VAL A 77 -3.60 20.71 -19.38
N VAL A 78 -3.31 19.94 -20.42
CA VAL A 78 -2.32 20.29 -21.43
C VAL A 78 -2.82 19.90 -22.81
N GLN A 79 -2.67 20.81 -23.76
CA GLN A 79 -2.85 20.54 -25.18
C GLN A 79 -1.47 20.36 -25.80
N HIS A 80 -1.17 19.16 -26.29
CA HIS A 80 0.03 18.92 -27.07
C HIS A 80 -0.20 19.24 -28.55
N SER A 81 0.87 19.31 -29.33
CA SER A 81 0.80 19.47 -30.78
C SER A 81 0.30 18.20 -31.47
N ASP A 82 -0.23 18.31 -32.68
CA ASP A 82 -0.80 17.16 -33.43
C ASP A 82 0.24 16.08 -33.78
N ASP A 83 1.53 16.45 -33.83
CA ASP A 83 2.65 15.54 -34.08
C ASP A 83 3.21 14.89 -32.80
N TRP A 84 2.72 15.28 -31.63
CA TRP A 84 3.14 14.69 -30.37
C TRP A 84 2.67 13.23 -30.26
N GLN A 85 3.56 12.38 -29.74
CA GLN A 85 3.28 10.97 -29.46
C GLN A 85 3.52 10.69 -27.98
N ASP A 86 2.54 10.05 -27.35
CA ASP A 86 2.67 9.60 -25.98
C ASP A 86 3.78 8.55 -25.86
N PRO A 87 4.83 8.78 -25.04
CA PRO A 87 5.92 7.82 -24.89
C PRO A 87 5.51 6.57 -24.10
N ARG A 88 4.34 6.56 -23.45
CA ARG A 88 3.83 5.42 -22.67
C ARG A 88 3.35 4.31 -23.60
N SER A 89 3.51 3.06 -23.18
CA SER A 89 2.91 1.92 -23.89
C SER A 89 1.37 1.95 -23.80
N LYS A 90 0.69 1.26 -24.72
CA LYS A 90 -0.78 1.10 -24.65
C LYS A 90 -1.24 0.52 -23.32
N GLU A 91 -0.52 -0.47 -22.79
CA GLU A 91 -0.83 -1.05 -21.48
C GLU A 91 -0.75 0.00 -20.35
N GLN A 92 0.26 0.88 -20.37
CA GLN A 92 0.38 1.95 -19.38
C GLN A 92 -0.71 3.01 -19.53
N GLN A 93 -1.16 3.27 -20.76
CA GLN A 93 -2.27 4.19 -21.03
C GLN A 93 -3.59 3.58 -20.52
N ASP A 94 -3.86 2.31 -20.84
CA ASP A 94 -5.12 1.63 -20.55
C ASP A 94 -5.27 1.20 -19.08
N LYS A 95 -4.16 0.91 -18.37
CA LYS A 95 -4.21 0.45 -16.97
C LYS A 95 -4.54 1.59 -16.01
N ILE A 96 -5.77 1.63 -15.52
CA ILE A 96 -6.24 2.62 -14.52
C ILE A 96 -6.24 2.05 -13.10
N CYS A 97 -6.48 0.76 -12.95
CA CYS A 97 -6.14 -0.02 -11.77
C CYS A 97 -5.52 -1.31 -12.36
#